data_AF-A0A0F9JP78-F1
#
_entry.id   AF-A0A0F9JP78-F1
#
_cell.length_a   1.000
_cell.length_b   1.000
_cell.length_c   1.000
_cell.angle_alpha   90.00
_cell.angle_beta   90.00
_cell.angle_gamma   90.00
#
_symmetry.space_group_name_H-M   'P 1'
#
loop_
_entity.id
_entity.type
_entity.pdbx_description
1 polymer ?
#
loop_
_entity_poly.entity_id
_entity_poly.type
_entity_poly.pdbx_seq_one_letter_code
_entity_poly.pdbx_strand_id
1 'polypeptide(L)'
;TMSEANIVDITPFLAKHQLPLKYQYLSEQYFVPLAHDILESKKTNTPIFVAINGCQGSGKTTLADFLVTWFSKNTPLNSVALSIDDFYLAKQARTELAKDVHPLFTTRGVPGTHDVALMNRTITNLLAGEVNVPLPRFNKHEDDCVPASDWLTNEKPVDIVILEGWCVGSEPQPLFSLSEPLNELEQQFDKEGVWRRCVNSCLANEYKAVFNLIDYTVMLKAPSFSDVFTWRQEQEQKLIAKKGEGSGTMTNEQLVYFISHFERITRENLNTLSAKANALIELDSNRDISGMHLTSDDTLQPIIFTDLDGTLLDHADYNTNNISELLQQLQNAHIPVVFNTSKTFCEVIELKNDLNIQQPFIVENGAAVFIPEDYFELKPIGCKKVGAYWCYAMAKPLSSLLNDLNTLKADYKAHYKLFSDLSSEQISELTGLNDAQARRAQTRDYSDPLYWYGNDELLTAFVNDVEALGYDIKIGGRFIHIAKNTDKSAAQQWLVKQFTHHFRKPLTVIALGDSDNDKQMLEHANIAIIIANPASKKPVKLSHNKARYSQSPAPLGWIEEITSLPCISSILSISEEQTSHG
;
A
#
# COMPACT_ATOMS: atom_id res chain seq x y z
N THR A 1 17.73 6.07 -3.64
CA THR A 1 18.30 5.13 -4.62
C THR A 1 17.49 3.86 -4.61
N MET A 2 16.36 3.85 -5.33
CA MET A 2 15.62 2.65 -5.69
C MET A 2 15.82 2.50 -7.20
N SER A 3 16.93 1.87 -7.59
CA SER A 3 17.28 1.62 -8.99
C SER A 3 17.55 0.15 -9.16
N GLU A 4 16.95 -0.41 -10.21
CA GLU A 4 16.78 -1.83 -10.53
C GLU A 4 15.68 -2.49 -9.70
N ALA A 5 14.57 -2.81 -10.38
CA ALA A 5 13.60 -3.76 -9.89
C ALA A 5 14.37 -5.02 -9.47
N ASN A 6 14.51 -5.22 -8.16
CA ASN A 6 14.95 -6.48 -7.59
C ASN A 6 13.86 -7.51 -7.90
N ILE A 7 13.79 -7.99 -9.14
CA ILE A 7 13.26 -9.31 -9.42
C ILE A 7 14.24 -10.24 -8.71
N VAL A 8 13.94 -10.51 -7.44
CA VAL A 8 14.75 -11.38 -6.62
C VAL A 8 14.85 -12.67 -7.39
N ASP A 9 16.07 -13.09 -7.73
CA ASP A 9 16.26 -14.44 -8.23
C ASP A 9 15.90 -15.40 -7.08
N ILE A 10 14.66 -15.87 -7.13
CA ILE A 10 14.12 -16.86 -6.22
C ILE A 10 14.42 -18.27 -6.75
N THR A 11 15.10 -18.45 -7.87
CA THR A 11 15.43 -19.79 -8.40
C THR A 11 16.15 -20.66 -7.36
N PRO A 12 17.10 -20.17 -6.55
CA PRO A 12 17.68 -20.94 -5.45
C PRO A 12 16.65 -21.36 -4.39
N PHE A 13 15.67 -20.48 -4.10
CA PHE A 13 14.58 -20.76 -3.16
C PHE A 13 13.62 -21.82 -3.72
N LEU A 14 13.23 -21.67 -5.00
CA LEU A 14 12.39 -22.65 -5.70
C LEU A 14 13.06 -24.02 -5.72
N ALA A 15 14.37 -24.08 -5.98
CA ALA A 15 15.14 -25.32 -5.95
C ALA A 15 15.20 -25.94 -4.54
N LYS A 16 15.48 -25.13 -3.50
CA LYS A 16 15.51 -25.57 -2.10
C LYS A 16 14.20 -26.24 -1.68
N HIS A 17 13.06 -25.67 -2.08
CA HIS A 17 11.73 -26.16 -1.70
C HIS A 17 11.05 -27.04 -2.74
N GLN A 18 11.72 -27.33 -3.87
CA GLN A 18 11.16 -28.11 -4.99
C GLN A 18 9.83 -27.53 -5.52
N LEU A 19 9.75 -26.20 -5.60
CA LEU A 19 8.54 -25.48 -6.00
C LEU A 19 8.47 -25.29 -7.53
N PRO A 20 7.26 -25.33 -8.12
CA PRO A 20 7.07 -25.07 -9.54
C PRO A 20 7.33 -23.60 -9.89
N LEU A 21 7.66 -23.32 -11.14
CA LEU A 21 7.85 -21.94 -11.66
C LEU A 21 6.64 -21.03 -11.42
N LYS A 22 5.41 -21.58 -11.35
CA LYS A 22 4.21 -20.79 -10.98
C LYS A 22 4.36 -20.06 -9.64
N TYR A 23 5.24 -20.54 -8.76
CA TYR A 23 5.51 -19.94 -7.46
C TYR A 23 6.24 -18.59 -7.58
N GLN A 24 6.97 -18.33 -8.67
CA GLN A 24 7.53 -17.01 -8.93
C GLN A 24 6.44 -15.95 -9.08
N TYR A 25 5.43 -16.23 -9.91
CA TYR A 25 4.27 -15.36 -10.05
C TYR A 25 3.53 -15.17 -8.72
N LEU A 26 3.32 -16.25 -7.95
CA LEU A 26 2.71 -16.14 -6.62
C LEU A 26 3.52 -15.24 -5.69
N SER A 27 4.84 -15.34 -5.72
CA SER A 27 5.71 -14.51 -4.89
C SER A 27 5.60 -13.03 -5.24
N GLU A 28 5.63 -12.69 -6.52
CA GLU A 28 5.52 -11.31 -7.01
C GLU A 28 4.13 -10.72 -6.69
N GLN A 29 3.06 -11.52 -6.84
CA GLN A 29 1.69 -11.04 -6.64
C GLN A 29 1.26 -10.97 -5.17
N TYR A 30 1.74 -11.86 -4.31
CA TYR A 30 1.22 -12.00 -2.95
C TYR A 30 2.29 -11.81 -1.88
N PHE A 31 3.45 -12.46 -2.02
CA PHE A 31 4.43 -12.48 -0.92
C PHE A 31 5.33 -11.26 -0.87
N VAL A 32 5.66 -10.65 -2.01
CA VAL A 32 6.38 -9.37 -2.05
C VAL A 32 5.51 -8.23 -1.48
N PRO A 33 4.23 -8.06 -1.87
CA PRO A 33 3.36 -7.09 -1.22
C PRO A 33 3.19 -7.32 0.28
N LEU A 34 3.07 -8.59 0.72
CA LEU A 34 3.06 -8.93 2.13
C LEU A 34 4.34 -8.50 2.86
N ALA A 35 5.51 -8.72 2.24
CA ALA A 35 6.79 -8.30 2.83
C ALA A 35 6.86 -6.77 2.99
N HIS A 36 6.35 -6.01 2.02
CA HIS A 36 6.23 -4.56 2.14
C HIS A 36 5.27 -4.14 3.26
N ASP A 37 4.09 -4.76 3.39
CA ASP A 37 3.12 -4.42 4.45
C ASP A 37 3.67 -4.70 5.87
N ILE A 38 4.47 -5.76 6.02
CA ILE A 38 5.20 -6.05 7.26
C ILE A 38 6.24 -4.95 7.55
N LEU A 39 7.00 -4.51 6.54
CA LEU A 39 8.00 -3.45 6.72
C LEU A 39 7.37 -2.10 7.05
N GLU A 40 6.24 -1.77 6.43
CA GLU A 40 5.50 -0.54 6.75
C GLU A 40 4.94 -0.55 8.18
N SER A 41 4.57 -1.74 8.69
CA SER A 41 4.10 -1.92 10.07
C SER A 41 5.24 -1.91 11.10
N LYS A 42 6.49 -2.04 10.65
CA LYS A 42 7.66 -2.04 11.54
C LYS A 42 7.97 -0.62 12.00
N LYS A 43 8.03 -0.42 13.31
CA LYS A 43 8.51 0.82 13.92
C LYS A 43 10.04 0.98 13.78
N THR A 44 10.49 2.22 13.63
CA THR A 44 11.91 2.58 13.53
C THR A 44 12.68 2.12 14.77
N ASN A 45 13.88 1.54 14.58
CA ASN A 45 14.78 1.08 15.65
C ASN A 45 14.23 0.02 16.62
N THR A 46 13.06 -0.57 16.36
CA THR A 46 12.52 -1.67 17.18
C THR A 46 12.29 -2.92 16.33
N PRO A 47 12.69 -4.13 16.78
CA PRO A 47 12.32 -5.36 16.10
C PRO A 47 10.79 -5.52 16.00
N ILE A 48 10.31 -6.16 14.94
CA ILE A 48 8.90 -6.52 14.78
C ILE A 48 8.72 -8.03 15.00
N PHE A 49 7.70 -8.42 15.77
CA PHE A 49 7.31 -9.82 15.94
C PHE A 49 6.14 -10.19 15.06
N VAL A 50 6.39 -11.08 14.09
CA VAL A 50 5.42 -11.52 13.08
C VAL A 50 4.95 -12.94 13.38
N ALA A 51 3.64 -13.11 13.49
CA ALA A 51 3.00 -14.42 13.57
C ALA A 51 2.55 -14.90 12.20
N ILE A 52 2.79 -16.18 11.87
CA ILE A 52 2.20 -16.83 10.69
C ILE A 52 1.35 -18.01 11.14
N ASN A 53 0.03 -17.82 11.10
CA ASN A 53 -0.97 -18.84 11.37
C ASN A 53 -1.39 -19.58 10.09
N GLY A 54 -1.67 -20.88 10.21
CA GLY A 54 -2.30 -21.64 9.15
C GLY A 54 -2.38 -23.13 9.46
N CYS A 55 -3.39 -23.80 8.91
CA CYS A 55 -3.56 -25.24 9.14
C CYS A 55 -2.37 -26.07 8.60
N GLN A 56 -2.34 -27.36 8.92
CA GLN A 56 -1.34 -28.25 8.33
C GLN A 56 -1.46 -28.26 6.80
N GLY A 57 -0.32 -28.17 6.10
CA GLY A 57 -0.29 -28.17 4.64
C GLY A 57 -0.62 -26.84 3.95
N SER A 58 -0.92 -25.76 4.68
CA SER A 58 -1.25 -24.45 4.07
C SER A 58 -0.05 -23.70 3.46
N GLY A 59 1.19 -24.12 3.76
CA GLY A 59 2.41 -23.47 3.24
C GLY A 59 3.13 -22.52 4.20
N LYS A 60 2.73 -22.44 5.49
CA LYS A 60 3.32 -21.54 6.51
C LYS A 60 4.84 -21.49 6.52
N THR A 61 5.50 -22.65 6.66
CA THR A 61 6.96 -22.75 6.78
C THR A 61 7.64 -22.28 5.50
N THR A 62 7.04 -22.56 4.34
CA THR A 62 7.52 -22.08 3.04
C THR A 62 7.38 -20.56 2.93
N LEU A 63 6.25 -19.99 3.38
CA LEU A 63 6.07 -18.53 3.42
C LEU A 63 7.07 -17.85 4.37
N ALA A 64 7.27 -18.41 5.57
CA ALA A 64 8.23 -17.89 6.54
C ALA A 64 9.65 -17.85 5.97
N ASP A 65 10.10 -18.94 5.33
CA ASP A 65 11.44 -19.00 4.70
C ASP A 65 11.54 -18.05 3.49
N PHE A 66 10.45 -17.88 2.73
CA PHE A 66 10.39 -16.89 1.65
C PHE A 66 10.62 -15.48 2.18
N LEU A 67 9.88 -15.08 3.23
CA LEU A 67 9.98 -13.75 3.83
C LEU A 67 11.39 -13.48 4.37
N VAL A 68 11.98 -14.43 5.11
CA VAL A 68 13.37 -14.31 5.58
C VAL A 68 14.35 -14.14 4.43
N THR A 69 14.19 -14.96 3.38
CA THR A 69 15.02 -14.87 2.17
C THR A 69 14.86 -13.51 1.50
N TRP A 70 13.63 -13.02 1.35
CA TRP A 70 13.35 -11.75 0.70
C TRP A 70 13.89 -10.56 1.49
N PHE A 71 13.67 -10.52 2.81
CA PHE A 71 14.20 -9.45 3.67
C PHE A 71 15.73 -9.40 3.62
N SER A 72 16.41 -10.55 3.72
CA SER A 72 17.87 -10.62 3.67
C SER A 72 18.49 -10.15 2.36
N LYS A 73 17.75 -10.27 1.24
CA LYS A 73 18.23 -9.88 -0.09
C LYS A 73 17.88 -8.45 -0.48
N ASN A 74 16.80 -7.88 0.06
CA ASN A 74 16.27 -6.58 -0.36
C ASN A 74 16.46 -5.46 0.68
N THR A 75 16.85 -5.82 1.90
CA THR A 75 16.98 -4.87 3.00
C THR A 75 18.26 -5.15 3.78
N PRO A 76 18.79 -4.17 4.53
CA PRO A 76 19.88 -4.41 5.47
C PRO A 76 19.43 -5.12 6.76
N LEU A 77 18.13 -5.43 6.91
CA LEU A 77 17.54 -5.97 8.12
C LEU A 77 17.82 -7.47 8.27
N ASN A 78 18.10 -7.89 9.50
CA ASN A 78 18.28 -9.30 9.85
C ASN A 78 16.93 -9.90 10.25
N SER A 79 16.63 -11.10 9.76
CA SER A 79 15.37 -11.79 10.06
C SER A 79 15.60 -13.25 10.43
N VAL A 80 14.73 -13.80 11.27
CA VAL A 80 14.75 -15.22 11.65
C VAL A 80 13.34 -15.79 11.63
N ALA A 81 13.20 -17.03 11.18
CA ALA A 81 11.96 -17.79 11.27
C ALA A 81 12.10 -18.97 12.22
N LEU A 82 11.14 -19.10 13.14
CA LEU A 82 11.00 -20.17 14.11
C LEU A 82 9.66 -20.87 13.89
N SER A 83 9.64 -22.19 14.04
CA SER A 83 8.41 -22.96 14.07
C SER A 83 7.98 -23.16 15.51
N ILE A 84 6.69 -23.02 15.83
CA ILE A 84 6.21 -23.39 17.17
C ILE A 84 6.49 -24.87 17.47
N ASP A 85 6.50 -25.72 16.44
CA ASP A 85 6.81 -27.14 16.53
C ASP A 85 8.25 -27.39 17.05
N ASP A 86 9.17 -26.44 16.90
CA ASP A 86 10.53 -26.57 17.44
C ASP A 86 10.58 -26.46 18.97
N PHE A 87 9.48 -26.02 19.59
CA PHE A 87 9.33 -25.88 21.03
C PHE A 87 8.48 -27.01 21.64
N TYR A 88 8.23 -28.12 20.96
CA TYR A 88 7.54 -29.25 21.60
C TYR A 88 8.28 -29.75 22.85
N LEU A 89 7.52 -30.18 23.85
CA LEU A 89 8.04 -30.89 25.00
C LEU A 89 8.63 -32.24 24.57
N ALA A 90 9.70 -32.63 25.26
CA ALA A 90 10.32 -33.95 25.12
C ALA A 90 9.30 -35.07 25.32
N LYS A 91 9.54 -36.22 24.69
CA LYS A 91 8.61 -37.36 24.72
C LYS A 91 8.28 -37.83 26.13
N GLN A 92 9.27 -37.82 27.02
CA GLN A 92 9.09 -38.18 28.42
C GLN A 92 8.14 -37.20 29.13
N ALA A 93 8.35 -35.89 28.98
CA ALA A 93 7.51 -34.87 29.60
C ALA A 93 6.05 -34.96 29.12
N ARG A 94 5.81 -35.25 27.83
CA ARG A 94 4.45 -35.51 27.32
C ARG A 94 3.83 -36.78 27.88
N THR A 95 4.63 -37.81 28.15
CA THR A 95 4.17 -39.05 28.79
C THR A 95 3.75 -38.82 30.23
N GLU A 96 4.46 -37.95 30.96
CA GLU A 96 4.11 -37.50 32.30
C GLU A 96 2.82 -36.66 32.27
N LEU A 97 2.74 -35.68 31.37
CA LEU A 97 1.52 -34.88 31.16
C LEU A 97 0.29 -35.75 30.83
N ALA A 98 0.47 -36.81 30.05
CA ALA A 98 -0.60 -37.74 29.70
C ALA A 98 -1.11 -38.54 30.90
N LYS A 99 -0.24 -38.86 31.86
CA LYS A 99 -0.61 -39.55 33.11
C LYS A 99 -1.26 -38.60 34.11
N ASP A 100 -0.72 -37.39 34.24
CA ASP A 100 -1.11 -36.46 35.28
C ASP A 100 -2.36 -35.66 34.92
N VAL A 101 -2.58 -35.39 33.63
CA VAL A 101 -3.69 -34.55 33.16
C VAL A 101 -4.66 -35.34 32.29
N HIS A 102 -4.22 -35.83 31.12
CA HIS A 102 -5.12 -36.54 30.21
C HIS A 102 -4.38 -37.34 29.11
N PRO A 103 -4.79 -38.59 28.80
CA PRO A 103 -4.09 -39.46 27.83
C PRO A 103 -3.84 -38.85 26.43
N LEU A 104 -4.73 -37.98 25.97
CA LEU A 104 -4.62 -37.28 24.68
C LEU A 104 -3.39 -36.35 24.58
N PHE A 105 -2.74 -35.99 25.69
CA PHE A 105 -1.48 -35.23 25.67
C PHE A 105 -0.25 -36.05 25.27
N THR A 106 -0.40 -37.37 25.07
CA THR A 106 0.66 -38.20 24.48
C THR A 106 1.01 -37.71 23.07
N THR A 107 -0.01 -37.30 22.30
CA THR A 107 0.13 -36.77 20.96
C THR A 107 0.67 -35.33 21.03
N ARG A 108 1.86 -35.08 20.45
CA ARG A 108 2.35 -33.70 20.26
C ARG A 108 1.40 -32.92 19.35
N GLY A 109 1.20 -31.64 19.64
CA GLY A 109 0.44 -30.77 18.74
C GLY A 109 -0.28 -29.65 19.47
N VAL A 110 -1.21 -30.02 20.34
CA VAL A 110 -2.13 -29.08 20.99
C VAL A 110 -1.44 -28.19 22.02
N PRO A 111 -1.95 -26.97 22.27
CA PRO A 111 -1.52 -26.15 23.40
C PRO A 111 -1.43 -26.95 24.70
N GLY A 112 -0.32 -26.77 25.41
CA GLY A 112 0.08 -27.59 26.56
C GLY A 112 1.17 -28.63 26.24
N THR A 113 1.41 -28.92 24.95
CA THR A 113 2.49 -29.84 24.53
C THR A 113 3.80 -29.15 24.13
N HIS A 114 3.94 -27.85 24.38
CA HIS A 114 5.14 -27.07 24.05
C HIS A 114 5.82 -26.51 25.31
N ASP A 115 7.14 -26.36 25.29
CA ASP A 115 7.91 -25.60 26.28
C ASP A 115 7.72 -24.09 26.02
N VAL A 116 6.62 -23.56 26.53
CA VAL A 116 6.26 -22.15 26.36
C VAL A 116 7.22 -21.22 27.11
N ALA A 117 7.85 -21.69 28.18
CA ALA A 117 8.85 -20.90 28.91
C ALA A 117 10.13 -20.72 28.08
N LEU A 118 10.59 -21.78 27.40
CA LEU A 118 11.67 -21.70 26.41
C LEU A 118 11.28 -20.78 25.25
N MET A 119 10.09 -20.96 24.68
CA MET A 119 9.57 -20.11 23.60
C MET A 119 9.58 -18.63 23.99
N ASN A 120 9.00 -18.28 25.14
CA ASN A 120 8.92 -16.90 25.60
C ASN A 120 10.30 -16.27 25.77
N ARG A 121 11.24 -16.99 26.38
CA ARG A 121 12.62 -16.53 26.57
C ARG A 121 13.34 -16.34 25.23
N THR A 122 13.26 -17.31 24.32
CA THR A 122 13.89 -17.19 23.00
C THR A 122 13.36 -15.97 22.25
N ILE A 123 12.03 -15.79 22.19
CA ILE A 123 11.41 -14.65 21.50
C ILE A 123 11.79 -13.33 22.17
N THR A 124 11.69 -13.24 23.51
CA THR A 124 12.01 -11.99 24.24
C THR A 124 13.47 -11.59 24.05
N ASN A 125 14.42 -12.53 24.09
CA ASN A 125 15.83 -12.24 23.89
C ASN A 125 16.12 -11.78 22.45
N LEU A 126 15.46 -12.38 21.45
CA LEU A 126 15.58 -11.92 20.06
C LEU A 126 15.03 -10.50 19.88
N LEU A 127 13.86 -10.20 20.45
CA LEU A 127 13.25 -8.86 20.40
C LEU A 127 14.04 -7.81 21.21
N ALA A 128 14.82 -8.24 22.19
CA ALA A 128 15.77 -7.38 22.91
C ALA A 128 17.06 -7.10 22.13
N GLY A 129 17.21 -7.65 20.91
CA GLY A 129 18.39 -7.46 20.08
C GLY A 129 19.62 -8.24 20.57
N GLU A 130 19.44 -9.25 21.42
CA GLU A 130 20.55 -10.09 21.89
C GLU A 130 21.16 -10.90 20.74
N VAL A 131 22.44 -11.26 20.89
CA VAL A 131 23.18 -12.12 19.97
C VAL A 131 23.51 -13.46 20.63
N ASN A 132 23.75 -14.48 19.81
CA ASN A 132 23.96 -15.86 20.23
C ASN A 132 22.76 -16.47 20.98
N VAL A 133 21.54 -15.99 20.70
CA VAL A 133 20.31 -16.56 21.24
C VAL A 133 20.11 -17.95 20.63
N PRO A 134 19.98 -19.01 21.44
CA PRO A 134 19.74 -20.35 20.93
C PRO A 134 18.37 -20.47 20.25
N LEU A 135 18.35 -21.12 19.08
CA LEU A 135 17.17 -21.36 18.27
C LEU A 135 16.82 -22.85 18.36
N PRO A 136 15.85 -23.25 19.21
CA PRO A 136 15.51 -24.64 19.44
C PRO A 136 15.08 -25.37 18.16
N ARG A 137 15.22 -26.70 18.17
CA ARG A 137 14.80 -27.58 17.09
C ARG A 137 14.16 -28.84 17.63
N PHE A 138 13.20 -29.37 16.88
CA PHE A 138 12.53 -30.63 17.21
C PHE A 138 12.64 -31.65 16.08
N ASN A 139 12.99 -32.89 16.41
CA ASN A 139 13.07 -33.98 15.44
C ASN A 139 11.74 -34.74 15.37
N LYS A 140 10.93 -34.43 14.34
CA LYS A 140 9.62 -35.08 14.12
C LYS A 140 9.70 -36.58 13.83
N HIS A 141 10.86 -37.09 13.39
CA HIS A 141 11.06 -38.51 13.12
C HIS A 141 11.34 -39.30 14.41
N GLU A 142 12.16 -38.74 15.29
CA GLU A 142 12.45 -39.34 16.61
C GLU A 142 11.35 -39.05 17.63
N ASP A 143 10.49 -38.07 17.33
CA ASP A 143 9.45 -37.56 18.23
C ASP A 143 10.05 -36.98 19.53
N ASP A 144 11.21 -36.33 19.41
CA ASP A 144 11.92 -35.75 20.57
C ASP A 144 12.71 -34.48 20.22
N CYS A 145 13.13 -33.77 21.27
CA CYS A 145 13.91 -32.54 21.18
C CYS A 145 15.31 -32.81 20.63
N VAL A 146 15.80 -31.92 19.76
CA VAL A 146 17.22 -31.94 19.34
C VAL A 146 18.08 -31.45 20.51
N PRO A 147 19.26 -32.07 20.77
CA PRO A 147 20.16 -31.61 21.82
C PRO A 147 20.55 -30.13 21.69
N ALA A 148 20.62 -29.41 22.81
CA ALA A 148 20.92 -27.98 22.81
C ALA A 148 22.29 -27.60 22.22
N SER A 149 23.24 -28.55 22.18
CA SER A 149 24.54 -28.39 21.50
C SER A 149 24.43 -28.21 20.00
N ASP A 150 23.33 -28.67 19.40
CA ASP A 150 23.13 -28.71 17.95
C ASP A 150 22.18 -27.59 17.49
N TRP A 151 21.75 -26.73 18.42
CA TRP A 151 20.91 -25.58 18.10
C TRP A 151 21.75 -24.50 17.42
N LEU A 152 21.18 -23.91 16.37
CA LEU A 152 21.75 -22.73 15.75
C LEU A 152 21.57 -21.52 16.68
N THR A 153 22.34 -20.47 16.44
CA THR A 153 22.19 -19.18 17.13
C THR A 153 22.16 -18.04 16.12
N ASN A 154 21.60 -16.88 16.51
CA ASN A 154 21.71 -15.68 15.69
C ASN A 154 23.08 -15.01 15.89
N GLU A 155 23.75 -14.65 14.79
CA GLU A 155 25.07 -13.98 14.85
C GLU A 155 24.96 -12.46 15.03
N LYS A 156 23.81 -11.89 14.66
CA LYS A 156 23.53 -10.45 14.67
C LYS A 156 22.18 -10.17 15.35
N PRO A 157 21.97 -8.95 15.88
CA PRO A 157 20.65 -8.52 16.34
C PRO A 157 19.61 -8.71 15.24
N VAL A 158 18.43 -9.23 15.60
CA VAL A 158 17.35 -9.53 14.67
C VAL A 158 16.35 -8.38 14.65
N ASP A 159 16.00 -7.92 13.45
CA ASP A 159 15.03 -6.84 13.23
C ASP A 159 13.61 -7.36 12.97
N ILE A 160 13.48 -8.60 12.49
CA ILE A 160 12.21 -9.24 12.15
C ILE A 160 12.22 -10.68 12.70
N VAL A 161 11.44 -10.94 13.72
CA VAL A 161 11.27 -12.29 14.29
C VAL A 161 9.97 -12.88 13.76
N ILE A 162 10.02 -14.03 13.10
CA ILE A 162 8.84 -14.72 12.59
C ILE A 162 8.62 -15.99 13.42
N LEU A 163 7.42 -16.15 14.00
CA LEU A 163 6.96 -17.41 14.59
C LEU A 163 5.81 -17.97 13.74
N GLU A 164 6.04 -19.13 13.13
CA GLU A 164 5.02 -19.82 12.35
C GLU A 164 4.46 -21.03 13.09
N GLY A 165 3.16 -21.28 12.95
CA GLY A 165 2.53 -22.45 13.55
C GLY A 165 1.02 -22.44 13.44
N TRP A 166 0.43 -23.63 13.57
CA TRP A 166 -1.01 -23.81 13.33
C TRP A 166 -1.91 -23.20 14.41
N CYS A 167 -1.39 -23.04 15.63
CA CYS A 167 -2.06 -22.40 16.77
C CYS A 167 -1.39 -21.09 17.20
N VAL A 168 -0.42 -20.56 16.43
CA VAL A 168 0.21 -19.27 16.73
C VAL A 168 -0.83 -18.16 16.58
N GLY A 169 -0.97 -17.31 17.60
CA GLY A 169 -1.98 -16.25 17.63
C GLY A 169 -3.40 -16.74 17.93
N SER A 170 -3.61 -18.03 18.22
CA SER A 170 -4.91 -18.53 18.65
C SER A 170 -5.32 -17.98 20.03
N GLU A 171 -6.58 -17.64 20.16
CA GLU A 171 -7.17 -17.19 21.43
C GLU A 171 -7.95 -18.32 22.12
N PRO A 172 -8.08 -18.28 23.45
CA PRO A 172 -8.96 -19.21 24.15
C PRO A 172 -10.43 -18.99 23.78
N GLN A 173 -11.15 -20.09 23.58
CA GLN A 173 -12.58 -20.10 23.36
C GLN A 173 -13.36 -19.77 24.65
N PRO A 174 -14.58 -19.21 24.54
CA PRO A 174 -15.48 -19.06 25.66
C PRO A 174 -15.81 -20.41 26.32
N LEU A 175 -15.88 -20.45 27.66
CA LEU A 175 -16.07 -21.71 28.40
C LEU A 175 -17.33 -22.50 27.98
N PHE A 176 -18.40 -21.82 27.55
CA PHE A 176 -19.63 -22.48 27.10
C PHE A 176 -19.45 -23.28 25.79
N SER A 177 -18.48 -22.93 24.92
CA SER A 177 -18.22 -23.70 23.70
C SER A 177 -17.44 -25.00 23.98
N LEU A 178 -16.94 -25.16 25.20
CA LEU A 178 -16.22 -26.33 25.69
C LEU A 178 -17.13 -27.31 26.46
N SER A 179 -18.45 -27.06 26.54
CA SER A 179 -19.36 -27.97 27.24
C SER A 179 -19.68 -29.23 26.43
N GLU A 180 -19.82 -29.09 25.11
CA GLU A 180 -20.14 -30.19 24.21
C GLU A 180 -18.92 -30.66 23.41
N PRO A 181 -18.80 -31.97 23.13
CA PRO A 181 -17.78 -32.50 22.23
C PRO A 181 -17.99 -31.99 20.80
N LEU A 182 -16.91 -31.56 20.16
CA LEU A 182 -16.93 -31.04 18.80
C LEU A 182 -16.81 -32.15 17.74
N ASN A 183 -16.11 -33.24 18.05
CA ASN A 183 -15.89 -34.37 17.16
C ASN A 183 -15.86 -35.70 17.92
N GLU A 184 -15.74 -36.80 17.19
CA GLU A 184 -15.72 -38.15 17.75
C GLU A 184 -14.58 -38.38 18.74
N LEU A 185 -13.42 -37.74 18.53
CA LEU A 185 -12.29 -37.85 19.45
C LEU A 185 -12.65 -37.29 20.83
N GLU A 186 -13.23 -36.10 20.88
CA GLU A 186 -13.69 -35.53 22.15
C GLU A 186 -14.82 -36.34 22.76
N GLN A 187 -15.78 -36.80 21.94
CA GLN A 187 -16.93 -37.57 22.42
C GLN A 187 -16.53 -38.92 23.04
N GLN A 188 -15.53 -39.59 22.46
CA GLN A 188 -15.14 -40.93 22.89
C GLN A 188 -14.03 -40.91 23.94
N PHE A 189 -13.07 -39.98 23.80
CA PHE A 189 -11.82 -39.98 24.58
C PHE A 189 -11.69 -38.79 25.55
N ASP A 190 -12.52 -37.74 25.46
CA ASP A 190 -12.54 -36.59 26.39
C ASP A 190 -13.97 -36.31 26.90
N LYS A 191 -14.66 -37.37 27.36
CA LYS A 191 -16.09 -37.31 27.76
C LYS A 191 -16.38 -36.24 28.79
N GLU A 192 -15.48 -36.10 29.77
CA GLU A 192 -15.61 -35.11 30.84
C GLU A 192 -15.18 -33.71 30.38
N GLY A 193 -14.55 -33.57 29.20
CA GLY A 193 -14.04 -32.31 28.65
C GLY A 193 -12.78 -31.78 29.35
N VAL A 194 -12.05 -32.64 30.07
CA VAL A 194 -10.84 -32.27 30.82
C VAL A 194 -9.75 -31.81 29.87
N TRP A 195 -9.52 -32.54 28.79
CA TRP A 195 -8.46 -32.23 27.83
C TRP A 195 -8.73 -30.92 27.10
N ARG A 196 -9.92 -30.74 26.51
CA ARG A 196 -10.23 -29.51 25.77
C ARG A 196 -10.26 -28.26 26.66
N ARG A 197 -10.68 -28.38 27.94
CA ARG A 197 -10.59 -27.27 28.91
C ARG A 197 -9.14 -26.98 29.30
N CYS A 198 -8.29 -28.00 29.44
CA CYS A 198 -6.88 -27.81 29.70
C CYS A 198 -6.17 -27.13 28.53
N VAL A 199 -6.40 -27.58 27.30
CA VAL A 199 -5.88 -26.95 26.07
C VAL A 199 -6.29 -25.48 26.00
N ASN A 200 -7.57 -25.18 26.27
CA ASN A 200 -8.07 -23.81 26.30
C ASN A 200 -7.44 -22.96 27.41
N SER A 201 -7.24 -23.55 28.59
CA SER A 201 -6.55 -22.90 29.71
C SER A 201 -5.09 -22.59 29.35
N CYS A 202 -4.42 -23.48 28.61
CA CYS A 202 -3.05 -23.24 28.15
C CYS A 202 -2.99 -21.98 27.27
N LEU A 203 -3.91 -21.85 26.32
CA LEU A 203 -4.01 -20.65 25.48
C LEU A 203 -4.31 -19.38 26.31
N ALA A 204 -5.16 -19.49 27.32
CA ALA A 204 -5.54 -18.36 28.17
C ALA A 204 -4.42 -17.88 29.10
N ASN A 205 -3.44 -18.73 29.42
CA ASN A 205 -2.40 -18.44 30.40
C ASN A 205 -1.00 -18.54 29.80
N GLU A 206 -0.44 -19.73 29.65
CA GLU A 206 0.96 -19.97 29.28
C GLU A 206 1.33 -19.30 27.95
N TYR A 207 0.49 -19.48 26.91
CA TYR A 207 0.77 -18.94 25.56
C TYR A 207 0.53 -17.44 25.48
N LYS A 208 -0.33 -16.90 26.34
CA LYS A 208 -0.75 -15.49 26.31
C LYS A 208 0.43 -14.54 26.40
N ALA A 209 1.44 -14.86 27.21
CA ALA A 209 2.62 -14.01 27.35
C ALA A 209 3.37 -13.83 26.01
N VAL A 210 3.53 -14.91 25.25
CA VAL A 210 4.22 -14.87 23.95
C VAL A 210 3.33 -14.24 22.89
N PHE A 211 2.07 -14.65 22.80
CA PHE A 211 1.18 -14.18 21.74
C PHE A 211 0.81 -12.69 21.90
N ASN A 212 0.81 -12.16 23.12
CA ASN A 212 0.63 -10.72 23.34
C ASN A 212 1.80 -9.86 22.84
N LEU A 213 2.95 -10.45 22.51
CA LEU A 213 4.08 -9.73 21.93
C LEU A 213 3.94 -9.56 20.41
N ILE A 214 2.97 -10.24 19.76
CA ILE A 214 2.84 -10.24 18.30
C ILE A 214 2.43 -8.83 17.84
N ASP A 215 3.24 -8.25 16.96
CA ASP A 215 2.99 -6.94 16.35
C ASP A 215 2.18 -7.07 15.04
N TYR A 216 2.37 -8.18 14.31
CA TYR A 216 1.76 -8.38 13.00
C TYR A 216 1.37 -9.85 12.78
N THR A 217 0.12 -10.11 12.43
CA THR A 217 -0.42 -11.46 12.21
C THR A 217 -0.74 -11.73 10.74
N VAL A 218 -0.11 -12.76 10.18
CA VAL A 218 -0.45 -13.36 8.89
C VAL A 218 -1.29 -14.61 9.11
N MET A 219 -2.40 -14.77 8.41
CA MET A 219 -3.21 -15.98 8.40
C MET A 219 -3.33 -16.56 6.99
N LEU A 220 -2.88 -17.81 6.82
CA LEU A 220 -3.20 -18.65 5.67
C LEU A 220 -4.52 -19.36 5.93
N LYS A 221 -5.63 -18.78 5.46
CA LYS A 221 -6.99 -19.26 5.74
C LYS A 221 -7.41 -20.35 4.76
N ALA A 222 -7.63 -21.55 5.28
CA ALA A 222 -8.27 -22.64 4.54
C ALA A 222 -9.76 -22.36 4.33
N PRO A 223 -10.40 -22.90 3.27
CA PRO A 223 -11.83 -22.70 3.05
C PRO A 223 -12.69 -23.34 4.15
N SER A 224 -12.29 -24.52 4.63
CA SER A 224 -12.98 -25.25 5.69
C SER A 224 -12.07 -26.27 6.36
N PHE A 225 -12.48 -26.80 7.52
CA PHE A 225 -11.76 -27.92 8.15
C PHE A 225 -11.82 -29.21 7.30
N SER A 226 -12.87 -29.42 6.51
CA SER A 226 -12.93 -30.54 5.57
C SER A 226 -11.83 -30.47 4.51
N ASP A 227 -11.49 -29.27 4.02
CA ASP A 227 -10.37 -29.12 3.09
C ASP A 227 -9.03 -29.44 3.76
N VAL A 228 -8.85 -29.02 5.02
CA VAL A 228 -7.64 -29.36 5.81
C VAL A 228 -7.49 -30.88 5.95
N PHE A 229 -8.60 -31.59 6.18
CA PHE A 229 -8.61 -33.04 6.20
C PHE A 229 -8.18 -33.64 4.86
N THR A 230 -8.78 -33.20 3.75
CA THR A 230 -8.42 -33.65 2.41
C THR A 230 -6.94 -33.40 2.12
N TRP A 231 -6.40 -32.23 2.43
CA TRP A 231 -4.99 -31.91 2.20
C TRP A 231 -4.06 -32.81 3.01
N ARG A 232 -4.42 -33.10 4.26
CA ARG A 232 -3.66 -34.00 5.10
C ARG A 232 -3.72 -35.44 4.59
N GLN A 233 -4.87 -35.88 4.07
CA GLN A 233 -5.04 -37.18 3.43
C GLN A 233 -4.18 -37.31 2.17
N GLU A 234 -4.16 -36.31 1.29
CA GLU A 234 -3.29 -36.30 0.12
C GLU A 234 -1.81 -36.38 0.48
N GLN A 235 -1.39 -35.67 1.54
CA GLN A 235 -0.01 -35.70 2.02
C GLN A 235 0.36 -37.10 2.51
N GLU A 236 -0.54 -37.75 3.24
CA GLU A 236 -0.36 -39.10 3.74
C GLU A 236 -0.30 -40.12 2.59
N GLN A 237 -1.18 -40.02 1.60
CA GLN A 237 -1.16 -40.86 0.40
C GLN A 237 0.13 -40.70 -0.40
N LYS A 238 0.65 -39.47 -0.56
CA LYS A 238 1.95 -39.22 -1.21
C LYS A 238 3.11 -39.86 -0.43
N LEU A 239 3.04 -39.86 0.90
CA LEU A 239 4.05 -40.50 1.75
C LEU A 239 4.01 -42.02 1.60
N ILE A 240 2.82 -42.62 1.64
CA ILE A 240 2.59 -44.05 1.40
C ILE A 240 3.09 -44.45 0.01
N ALA A 241 2.76 -43.68 -1.03
CA ALA A 241 3.23 -43.96 -2.39
C ALA A 241 4.77 -43.93 -2.52
N LYS A 242 5.46 -43.12 -1.70
CA LYS A 242 6.92 -42.98 -1.73
C LYS A 242 7.64 -44.01 -0.86
N LYS A 243 7.10 -44.35 0.32
CA LYS A 243 7.78 -45.19 1.33
C LYS A 243 7.15 -46.57 1.52
N GLY A 244 6.01 -46.83 0.92
CA GLY A 244 5.16 -47.99 1.23
C GLY A 244 4.35 -47.77 2.51
N GLU A 245 3.39 -48.64 2.76
CA GLU A 245 2.68 -48.71 4.04
C GLU A 245 3.62 -49.27 5.12
N GLY A 246 3.67 -48.66 6.30
CA GLY A 246 4.51 -49.13 7.40
C GLY A 246 4.81 -48.11 8.49
N SER A 247 6.00 -48.20 9.10
CA SER A 247 6.37 -47.32 10.21
C SER A 247 6.45 -45.86 9.74
N GLY A 248 5.54 -45.03 10.25
CA GLY A 248 5.48 -43.60 9.92
C GLY A 248 4.40 -43.21 8.91
N THR A 249 3.55 -44.14 8.49
CA THR A 249 2.31 -43.84 7.73
C THR A 249 1.06 -44.18 8.55
N MET A 250 -0.05 -43.48 8.30
CA MET A 250 -1.33 -43.65 9.01
C MET A 250 -2.39 -44.32 8.12
N THR A 251 -3.21 -45.21 8.70
CA THR A 251 -4.48 -45.63 8.07
C THR A 251 -5.46 -44.46 8.03
N ASN A 252 -6.55 -44.57 7.26
CA ASN A 252 -7.58 -43.53 7.23
C ASN A 252 -8.17 -43.26 8.62
N GLU A 253 -8.41 -44.31 9.43
CA GLU A 253 -8.94 -44.17 10.79
C GLU A 253 -7.93 -43.47 11.71
N GLN A 254 -6.65 -43.83 11.61
CA GLN A 254 -5.57 -43.17 12.36
C GLN A 254 -5.41 -41.71 11.95
N LEU A 255 -5.60 -41.40 10.66
CA LEU A 255 -5.52 -40.05 10.13
C LEU A 255 -6.68 -39.18 10.63
N VAL A 256 -7.91 -39.70 10.62
CA VAL A 256 -9.09 -39.03 11.19
C VAL A 256 -8.84 -38.76 12.67
N TYR A 257 -8.45 -39.78 13.43
CA TYR A 257 -8.13 -39.63 14.85
C TYR A 257 -7.05 -38.57 15.10
N PHE A 258 -5.96 -38.60 14.34
CA PHE A 258 -4.88 -37.62 14.45
C PHE A 258 -5.37 -36.21 14.17
N ILE A 259 -6.09 -35.99 13.06
CA ILE A 259 -6.50 -34.64 12.67
C ILE A 259 -7.55 -34.04 13.61
N SER A 260 -8.38 -34.89 14.24
CA SER A 260 -9.40 -34.48 15.20
C SER A 260 -8.83 -33.76 16.42
N HIS A 261 -7.55 -33.96 16.75
CA HIS A 261 -6.88 -33.20 17.82
C HIS A 261 -6.81 -31.70 17.51
N PHE A 262 -6.76 -31.33 16.23
CA PHE A 262 -6.52 -29.95 15.79
C PHE A 262 -7.81 -29.21 15.40
N GLU A 263 -8.92 -29.95 15.28
CA GLU A 263 -10.15 -29.46 14.67
C GLU A 263 -10.75 -28.26 15.39
N ARG A 264 -10.88 -28.36 16.71
CA ARG A 264 -11.52 -27.32 17.52
C ARG A 264 -10.86 -25.96 17.35
N ILE A 265 -9.53 -25.89 17.52
CA ILE A 265 -8.77 -24.66 17.38
C ILE A 265 -8.71 -24.20 15.92
N THR A 266 -8.60 -25.14 14.96
CA THR A 266 -8.60 -24.77 13.53
C THR A 266 -9.92 -24.08 13.16
N ARG A 267 -11.05 -24.64 13.57
CA ARG A 267 -12.37 -24.03 13.35
C ARG A 267 -12.51 -22.68 14.05
N GLU A 268 -12.02 -22.56 15.27
CA GLU A 268 -12.02 -21.28 15.97
C GLU A 268 -11.19 -20.21 15.24
N ASN A 269 -9.97 -20.55 14.80
CA ASN A 269 -9.11 -19.63 14.05
C ASN A 269 -9.79 -19.18 12.74
N LEU A 270 -10.42 -20.09 12.00
CA LEU A 270 -11.16 -19.77 10.78
C LEU A 270 -12.27 -18.72 11.04
N ASN A 271 -12.94 -18.83 12.19
CA ASN A 271 -14.04 -17.94 12.57
C ASN A 271 -13.59 -16.61 13.19
N THR A 272 -12.48 -16.59 13.93
CA THR A 272 -12.11 -15.45 14.79
C THR A 272 -10.83 -14.74 14.32
N LEU A 273 -9.77 -15.50 14.02
CA LEU A 273 -8.47 -14.94 13.67
C LEU A 273 -8.51 -14.28 12.28
N SER A 274 -9.36 -14.78 11.39
CA SER A 274 -9.51 -14.23 10.03
C SER A 274 -9.93 -12.76 10.00
N ALA A 275 -10.70 -12.31 11.01
CA ALA A 275 -11.13 -10.91 11.14
C ALA A 275 -10.12 -10.02 11.89
N LYS A 276 -9.08 -10.62 12.48
CA LYS A 276 -8.08 -9.94 13.31
C LYS A 276 -6.68 -9.91 12.67
N ALA A 277 -6.46 -10.75 11.65
CA ALA A 277 -5.18 -10.82 10.97
C ALA A 277 -4.88 -9.50 10.25
N ASN A 278 -3.63 -9.03 10.36
CA ASN A 278 -3.13 -7.89 9.59
C ASN A 278 -3.01 -8.24 8.11
N ALA A 279 -2.64 -9.51 7.81
CA ALA A 279 -2.67 -10.08 6.48
C ALA A 279 -3.48 -11.37 6.46
N LEU A 280 -4.53 -11.40 5.65
CA LEU A 280 -5.33 -12.59 5.39
C LEU A 280 -5.06 -13.07 3.96
N ILE A 281 -4.49 -14.27 3.83
CA ILE A 281 -4.32 -14.94 2.53
C ILE A 281 -5.32 -16.10 2.48
N GLU A 282 -6.28 -15.99 1.58
CA GLU A 282 -7.33 -17.00 1.40
C GLU A 282 -6.86 -18.06 0.41
N LEU A 283 -7.02 -19.32 0.79
CA LEU A 283 -6.70 -20.48 -0.03
C LEU A 283 -7.99 -21.12 -0.54
N ASP A 284 -7.96 -21.63 -1.78
CA ASP A 284 -9.01 -22.50 -2.31
C ASP A 284 -8.79 -23.97 -1.93
N SER A 285 -9.72 -24.87 -2.30
CA SER A 285 -9.60 -26.31 -2.04
C SER A 285 -8.39 -26.99 -2.68
N ASN A 286 -7.73 -26.37 -3.66
CA ASN A 286 -6.50 -26.87 -4.29
C ASN A 286 -5.22 -26.34 -3.59
N ARG A 287 -5.37 -25.46 -2.59
CA ARG A 287 -4.31 -24.70 -1.91
C ARG A 287 -3.69 -23.60 -2.79
N ASP A 288 -4.38 -23.18 -3.85
CA ASP A 288 -3.98 -21.98 -4.58
C ASP A 288 -4.57 -20.75 -3.87
N ILE A 289 -3.86 -19.61 -3.95
CA ILE A 289 -4.31 -18.36 -3.33
C ILE A 289 -5.48 -17.81 -4.15
N SER A 290 -6.64 -17.66 -3.50
CA SER A 290 -7.87 -17.12 -4.09
C SER A 290 -8.08 -15.64 -3.80
N GLY A 291 -7.44 -15.12 -2.75
CA GLY A 291 -7.53 -13.73 -2.34
C GLY A 291 -6.49 -13.35 -1.31
N MET A 292 -6.23 -12.04 -1.17
CA MET A 292 -5.37 -11.49 -0.13
C MET A 292 -5.87 -10.12 0.30
N HIS A 293 -6.01 -9.94 1.61
CA HIS A 293 -6.30 -8.66 2.27
C HIS A 293 -5.13 -8.30 3.20
N LEU A 294 -4.63 -7.07 3.12
CA LEU A 294 -3.51 -6.54 3.90
C LEU A 294 -3.94 -5.31 4.70
N THR A 295 -3.16 -4.91 5.71
CA THR A 295 -3.47 -3.71 6.51
C THR A 295 -3.36 -2.45 5.65
N SER A 296 -2.47 -2.44 4.64
CA SER A 296 -2.42 -1.40 3.62
C SER A 296 -3.75 -1.19 2.87
N ASP A 297 -4.58 -2.23 2.73
CA ASP A 297 -5.85 -2.13 1.98
C ASP A 297 -6.88 -1.26 2.70
N ASP A 298 -6.74 -1.13 4.03
CA ASP A 298 -7.62 -0.32 4.88
C ASP A 298 -7.00 1.05 5.22
N THR A 299 -5.76 1.29 4.81
CA THR A 299 -5.02 2.53 5.12
C THR A 299 -5.13 3.52 3.96
N LEU A 300 -5.92 4.58 4.16
CA LEU A 300 -6.10 5.63 3.16
C LEU A 300 -4.80 6.44 2.95
N GLN A 301 -4.31 6.49 1.72
CA GLN A 301 -3.16 7.31 1.33
C GLN A 301 -3.64 8.63 0.71
N PRO A 302 -3.31 9.80 1.28
CA PRO A 302 -3.67 11.08 0.68
C PRO A 302 -2.84 11.36 -0.58
N ILE A 303 -3.49 11.94 -1.59
CA ILE A 303 -2.88 12.56 -2.76
C ILE A 303 -3.49 13.94 -2.96
N ILE A 304 -2.63 14.95 -3.14
CA ILE A 304 -3.03 16.34 -3.22
C ILE A 304 -2.90 16.81 -4.67
N PHE A 305 -3.98 17.33 -5.24
CA PHE A 305 -4.01 18.05 -6.50
C PHE A 305 -4.23 19.53 -6.22
N THR A 306 -3.38 20.39 -6.76
CA THR A 306 -3.48 21.83 -6.50
C THR A 306 -3.31 22.63 -7.77
N ASP A 307 -4.17 23.62 -7.98
CA ASP A 307 -3.81 24.72 -8.86
C ASP A 307 -2.62 25.50 -8.28
N LEU A 308 -1.93 26.25 -9.14
CA LEU A 308 -0.78 27.05 -8.76
C LEU A 308 -1.16 28.50 -8.49
N ASP A 309 -1.77 29.20 -9.45
CA ASP A 309 -1.97 30.65 -9.38
C ASP A 309 -3.15 30.98 -8.48
N GLY A 310 -2.93 31.71 -7.38
CA GLY A 310 -4.01 32.07 -6.45
C GLY A 310 -4.42 30.94 -5.50
N THR A 311 -3.80 29.76 -5.64
CA THR A 311 -4.06 28.57 -4.81
C THR A 311 -2.83 28.15 -4.02
N LEU A 312 -1.75 27.72 -4.69
CA LEU A 312 -0.49 27.37 -4.03
C LEU A 312 0.44 28.58 -3.90
N LEU A 313 0.45 29.44 -4.93
CA LEU A 313 1.30 30.62 -5.04
C LEU A 313 0.42 31.88 -4.98
N ASP A 314 0.93 32.95 -4.35
CA ASP A 314 0.31 34.27 -4.42
C ASP A 314 0.47 34.85 -5.84
N HIS A 315 -0.58 35.51 -6.33
CA HIS A 315 -0.58 36.25 -7.60
C HIS A 315 0.35 37.47 -7.59
N ALA A 316 0.70 38.01 -6.41
CA ALA A 316 1.41 39.29 -6.29
C ALA A 316 2.94 39.17 -6.32
N ASP A 317 3.52 38.16 -5.65
CA ASP A 317 4.97 38.08 -5.47
C ASP A 317 5.58 36.73 -5.89
N TYR A 318 4.76 35.72 -6.23
CA TYR A 318 5.18 34.37 -6.60
C TYR A 318 6.22 33.75 -5.64
N ASN A 319 6.22 34.19 -4.37
CA ASN A 319 7.25 33.83 -3.40
C ASN A 319 7.00 32.42 -2.84
N THR A 320 7.95 31.52 -3.06
CA THR A 320 7.87 30.11 -2.68
C THR A 320 8.42 29.79 -1.29
N ASN A 321 9.06 30.76 -0.62
CA ASN A 321 9.75 30.50 0.65
C ASN A 321 8.80 29.97 1.74
N ASN A 322 7.56 30.48 1.78
CA ASN A 322 6.60 30.14 2.84
C ASN A 322 5.98 28.74 2.70
N ILE A 323 6.13 28.08 1.54
CA ILE A 323 5.46 26.79 1.25
C ILE A 323 6.46 25.63 1.07
N SER A 324 7.71 25.95 0.76
CA SER A 324 8.77 24.97 0.48
C SER A 324 8.97 23.93 1.60
N GLU A 325 8.97 24.36 2.86
CA GLU A 325 9.14 23.49 4.02
C GLU A 325 8.04 22.43 4.12
N LEU A 326 6.78 22.85 4.04
CA LEU A 326 5.64 21.93 4.10
C LEU A 326 5.61 20.99 2.89
N LEU A 327 5.94 21.47 1.69
CA LEU A 327 6.02 20.61 0.50
C LEU A 327 7.11 19.55 0.65
N GLN A 328 8.24 19.88 1.28
CA GLN A 328 9.29 18.91 1.57
C GLN A 328 8.86 17.92 2.65
N GLN A 329 8.17 18.35 3.70
CA GLN A 329 7.59 17.46 4.72
C GLN A 329 6.61 16.47 4.09
N LEU A 330 5.69 16.94 3.24
CA LEU A 330 4.75 16.09 2.51
C LEU A 330 5.47 15.10 1.59
N GLN A 331 6.49 15.54 0.86
CA GLN A 331 7.29 14.68 -0.01
C GLN A 331 8.04 13.59 0.78
N ASN A 332 8.62 13.94 1.94
CA ASN A 332 9.32 12.99 2.82
C ASN A 332 8.35 11.98 3.45
N ALA A 333 7.11 12.41 3.72
CA ALA A 333 6.01 11.55 4.18
C ALA A 333 5.35 10.75 3.04
N HIS A 334 5.92 10.78 1.83
CA HIS A 334 5.40 10.11 0.63
C HIS A 334 3.95 10.51 0.27
N ILE A 335 3.56 11.76 0.57
CA ILE A 335 2.27 12.36 0.18
C ILE A 335 2.47 13.12 -1.14
N PRO A 336 1.95 12.63 -2.28
CA PRO A 336 2.17 13.30 -3.56
C PRO A 336 1.41 14.61 -3.64
N VAL A 337 2.09 15.68 -4.02
CA VAL A 337 1.51 16.98 -4.37
C VAL A 337 1.65 17.18 -5.88
N VAL A 338 0.55 17.01 -6.59
CA VAL A 338 0.44 17.10 -8.05
C VAL A 338 -0.05 18.50 -8.44
N PHE A 339 0.76 19.21 -9.20
CA PHE A 339 0.34 20.49 -9.78
C PHE A 339 -0.63 20.26 -10.92
N ASN A 340 -1.75 20.98 -10.93
CA ASN A 340 -2.75 20.95 -11.99
C ASN A 340 -3.08 22.37 -12.46
N THR A 341 -2.32 22.84 -13.44
CA THR A 341 -2.17 24.28 -13.74
C THR A 341 -2.42 24.62 -15.20
N SER A 342 -2.65 25.89 -15.49
CA SER A 342 -2.70 26.44 -16.85
C SER A 342 -1.31 26.72 -17.46
N LYS A 343 -0.26 26.64 -16.64
CA LYS A 343 1.14 26.85 -17.03
C LYS A 343 1.66 25.77 -17.96
N THR A 344 2.68 26.14 -18.73
CA THR A 344 3.41 25.27 -19.66
C THR A 344 4.32 24.27 -18.94
N PHE A 345 4.80 23.26 -19.68
CA PHE A 345 5.84 22.35 -19.19
C PHE A 345 7.07 23.10 -18.68
N CYS A 346 7.61 24.05 -19.45
CA CYS A 346 8.81 24.78 -19.08
C CYS A 346 8.64 25.62 -17.81
N GLU A 347 7.48 26.24 -17.62
CA GLU A 347 7.18 26.98 -16.38
C GLU A 347 7.12 26.04 -15.17
N VAL A 348 6.48 24.88 -15.30
CA VAL A 348 6.35 23.92 -14.20
C VAL A 348 7.69 23.29 -13.85
N ILE A 349 8.54 23.00 -14.83
CA ILE A 349 9.90 22.48 -14.58
C ILE A 349 10.73 23.47 -13.77
N GLU A 350 10.72 24.75 -14.13
CA GLU A 350 11.42 25.78 -13.34
C GLU A 350 10.90 25.80 -11.90
N LEU A 351 9.58 25.86 -11.71
CA LEU A 351 8.99 25.91 -10.38
C LEU A 351 9.31 24.65 -9.55
N LYS A 352 9.32 23.47 -10.19
CA LYS A 352 9.70 22.21 -9.53
C LYS A 352 11.15 22.20 -9.10
N ASN A 353 12.05 22.78 -9.90
CA ASN A 353 13.46 22.92 -9.54
C ASN A 353 13.61 23.86 -8.33
N ASP A 354 12.90 25.00 -8.34
CA ASP A 354 12.93 25.98 -7.24
C ASP A 354 12.35 25.40 -5.93
N LEU A 355 11.29 24.59 -6.03
CA LEU A 355 10.64 23.94 -4.88
C LEU A 355 11.28 22.61 -4.48
N ASN A 356 12.23 22.09 -5.26
CA ASN A 356 12.81 20.75 -5.10
C ASN A 356 11.75 19.61 -5.02
N ILE A 357 10.74 19.67 -5.89
CA ILE A 357 9.63 18.70 -5.93
C ILE A 357 9.79 17.78 -7.13
N GLN A 358 9.69 16.47 -6.88
CA GLN A 358 9.83 15.45 -7.92
C GLN A 358 8.50 14.83 -8.37
N GLN A 359 7.38 15.31 -7.85
CA GLN A 359 6.05 14.71 -8.08
C GLN A 359 5.54 14.84 -9.53
N PRO A 360 4.63 13.97 -10.00
CA PRO A 360 3.94 14.15 -11.28
C PRO A 360 3.21 15.49 -11.35
N PHE A 361 2.95 15.99 -12.56
CA PHE A 361 2.27 17.26 -12.76
C PHE A 361 1.44 17.27 -14.06
N ILE A 362 0.47 18.17 -14.10
CA ILE A 362 -0.51 18.36 -15.16
C ILE A 362 -0.42 19.80 -15.65
N VAL A 363 -0.28 19.98 -16.96
CA VAL A 363 -0.04 21.28 -17.59
C VAL A 363 -1.19 21.71 -18.50
N GLU A 364 -1.20 22.99 -18.83
CA GLU A 364 -2.12 23.62 -19.79
C GLU A 364 -3.59 23.21 -19.59
N ASN A 365 -4.06 23.26 -18.33
CA ASN A 365 -5.42 22.93 -17.90
C ASN A 365 -5.86 21.48 -18.21
N GLY A 366 -4.95 20.52 -18.04
CA GLY A 366 -5.26 19.11 -18.26
C GLY A 366 -4.95 18.61 -19.67
N ALA A 367 -4.20 19.38 -20.46
CA ALA A 367 -3.83 18.97 -21.81
C ALA A 367 -2.82 17.82 -21.85
N ALA A 368 -1.95 17.73 -20.85
CA ALA A 368 -0.98 16.66 -20.72
C ALA A 368 -0.60 16.40 -19.26
N VAL A 369 -0.23 15.14 -18.98
CA VAL A 369 0.28 14.67 -17.69
C VAL A 369 1.72 14.23 -17.86
N PHE A 370 2.60 14.69 -16.97
CA PHE A 370 4.02 14.35 -16.95
C PHE A 370 4.36 13.63 -15.65
N ILE A 371 4.97 12.45 -15.78
CA ILE A 371 5.37 11.57 -14.68
C ILE A 371 6.89 11.37 -14.78
N PRO A 372 7.68 11.59 -13.72
CA PRO A 372 9.11 11.30 -13.76
C PRO A 372 9.38 9.85 -14.16
N GLU A 373 10.44 9.61 -14.92
CA GLU A 373 10.68 8.28 -15.52
C GLU A 373 10.76 7.14 -14.52
N ASP A 374 11.32 7.41 -13.34
CA ASP A 374 11.55 6.45 -12.25
C ASP A 374 10.48 6.54 -11.14
N TYR A 375 9.37 7.24 -11.40
CA TYR A 375 8.33 7.44 -10.38
C TYR A 375 7.48 6.18 -10.15
N PHE A 376 7.22 5.42 -11.20
CA PHE A 376 6.51 4.14 -11.14
C PHE A 376 7.44 3.02 -11.65
N GLU A 377 7.29 1.81 -11.09
CA GLU A 377 8.10 0.65 -11.50
C GLU A 377 7.92 0.29 -12.98
N LEU A 378 6.70 0.43 -13.49
CA LEU A 378 6.39 0.20 -14.90
C LEU A 378 5.96 1.50 -15.56
N LYS A 379 6.41 1.68 -16.80
CA LYS A 379 5.99 2.79 -17.65
C LYS A 379 4.47 2.76 -17.88
N PRO A 380 3.73 3.85 -17.63
CA PRO A 380 2.31 3.93 -17.94
C PRO A 380 2.02 3.78 -19.45
N ILE A 381 0.98 3.01 -19.77
CA ILE A 381 0.59 2.70 -21.15
C ILE A 381 0.20 4.00 -21.90
N GLY A 382 0.61 4.12 -23.15
CA GLY A 382 0.30 5.26 -24.01
C GLY A 382 1.19 6.49 -23.80
N CYS A 383 2.12 6.47 -22.85
CA CYS A 383 3.05 7.56 -22.63
C CYS A 383 4.21 7.59 -23.65
N LYS A 384 4.63 8.80 -24.02
CA LYS A 384 5.85 9.07 -24.80
C LYS A 384 6.93 9.65 -23.89
N LYS A 385 8.21 9.43 -24.20
CA LYS A 385 9.32 10.02 -23.45
C LYS A 385 9.52 11.48 -23.88
N VAL A 386 9.60 12.39 -22.91
CA VAL A 386 9.91 13.81 -23.10
C VAL A 386 10.90 14.23 -22.01
N GLY A 387 12.16 14.43 -22.38
CA GLY A 387 13.23 14.70 -21.41
C GLY A 387 13.40 13.54 -20.43
N ALA A 388 13.23 13.82 -19.13
CA ALA A 388 13.25 12.85 -18.02
C ALA A 388 11.83 12.45 -17.54
N TYR A 389 10.83 12.60 -18.41
CA TYR A 389 9.42 12.36 -18.07
C TYR A 389 8.72 11.44 -19.09
N TRP A 390 7.80 10.64 -18.57
CA TRP A 390 6.72 10.04 -19.33
C TRP A 390 5.58 11.04 -19.48
N CYS A 391 5.26 11.38 -20.72
CA CYS A 391 4.19 12.31 -21.08
C CYS A 391 2.98 11.54 -21.65
N TYR A 392 1.81 11.76 -21.06
CA TYR A 392 0.52 11.37 -21.62
C TYR A 392 -0.23 12.60 -22.10
N ALA A 393 -0.35 12.75 -23.41
CA ALA A 393 -1.07 13.86 -24.03
C ALA A 393 -2.57 13.54 -24.09
N MET A 394 -3.39 14.36 -23.42
CA MET A 394 -4.84 14.29 -23.45
C MET A 394 -5.42 15.08 -24.62
N ALA A 395 -4.78 16.20 -24.94
CA ALA A 395 -5.15 17.06 -26.04
C ALA A 395 -4.32 16.81 -27.30
N LYS A 396 -4.85 17.30 -28.43
CA LYS A 396 -4.10 17.40 -29.67
C LYS A 396 -3.02 18.49 -29.56
N PRO A 397 -1.92 18.38 -30.32
CA PRO A 397 -0.89 19.42 -30.33
C PRO A 397 -1.45 20.76 -30.83
N LEU A 398 -0.83 21.86 -30.40
CA LEU A 398 -1.17 23.24 -30.73
C LEU A 398 -1.37 23.47 -32.25
N SER A 399 -0.60 22.78 -33.10
CA SER A 399 -0.76 22.84 -34.56
C SER A 399 -2.19 22.54 -35.03
N SER A 400 -2.95 21.72 -34.29
CA SER A 400 -4.35 21.45 -34.58
C SER A 400 -5.23 22.69 -34.39
N LEU A 401 -5.04 23.41 -33.26
CA LEU A 401 -5.75 24.66 -32.98
C LEU A 401 -5.40 25.72 -34.02
N LEU A 402 -4.11 25.88 -34.35
CA LEU A 402 -3.66 26.85 -35.35
C LEU A 402 -4.27 26.58 -36.73
N ASN A 403 -4.35 25.31 -37.13
CA ASN A 403 -5.00 24.93 -38.40
C ASN A 403 -6.49 25.28 -38.40
N ASP A 404 -7.20 24.95 -37.32
CA ASP A 404 -8.63 25.23 -37.16
C ASP A 404 -8.90 26.75 -37.17
N LEU A 405 -8.11 27.54 -36.44
CA LEU A 405 -8.24 29.01 -36.42
C LEU A 405 -8.00 29.64 -37.79
N ASN A 406 -7.10 29.08 -38.61
CA ASN A 406 -6.85 29.55 -39.97
C ASN A 406 -8.03 29.27 -40.94
N THR A 407 -8.97 28.39 -40.57
CA THR A 407 -10.20 28.14 -41.37
C THR A 407 -11.31 29.15 -41.11
N LEU A 408 -11.21 29.94 -40.03
CA LEU A 408 -12.22 30.93 -39.66
C LEU A 408 -12.21 32.15 -40.60
N LYS A 409 -13.20 33.04 -40.43
CA LYS A 409 -13.29 34.26 -41.24
C LYS A 409 -12.00 35.07 -41.15
N ALA A 410 -11.48 35.46 -42.31
CA ALA A 410 -10.22 36.19 -42.41
C ALA A 410 -10.19 37.49 -41.58
N ASP A 411 -11.34 38.16 -41.45
CA ASP A 411 -11.49 39.40 -40.70
C ASP A 411 -11.15 39.25 -39.21
N TYR A 412 -11.33 38.06 -38.61
CA TYR A 412 -11.00 37.85 -37.20
C TYR A 412 -9.49 38.00 -36.92
N LYS A 413 -8.64 37.63 -37.87
CA LYS A 413 -7.17 37.62 -37.70
C LYS A 413 -6.59 39.03 -37.44
N ALA A 414 -7.33 40.08 -37.82
CA ALA A 414 -6.96 41.47 -37.56
C ALA A 414 -7.36 41.97 -36.16
N HIS A 415 -8.04 41.15 -35.36
CA HIS A 415 -8.66 41.57 -34.09
C HIS A 415 -8.20 40.75 -32.88
N TYR A 416 -7.24 39.84 -33.09
CA TYR A 416 -6.59 39.15 -32.00
C TYR A 416 -5.10 38.93 -32.27
N LYS A 417 -4.39 38.58 -31.20
CA LYS A 417 -3.05 38.00 -31.25
C LYS A 417 -3.04 36.77 -30.36
N LEU A 418 -2.38 35.71 -30.81
CA LEU A 418 -2.12 34.58 -29.93
C LEU A 418 -1.01 34.96 -28.95
N PHE A 419 -0.96 34.26 -27.82
CA PHE A 419 0.07 34.47 -26.81
C PHE A 419 1.46 34.21 -27.40
N SER A 420 1.57 33.23 -28.30
CA SER A 420 2.79 32.96 -29.08
C SER A 420 3.18 34.06 -30.07
N ASP A 421 2.24 34.91 -30.51
CA ASP A 421 2.49 36.03 -31.43
C ASP A 421 2.95 37.32 -30.73
N LEU A 422 2.80 37.39 -29.40
CA LEU A 422 3.22 38.55 -28.60
C LEU A 422 4.74 38.50 -28.36
N SER A 423 5.40 39.65 -28.28
CA SER A 423 6.80 39.67 -27.81
C SER A 423 6.88 39.42 -26.30
N SER A 424 8.04 39.03 -25.78
CA SER A 424 8.21 38.83 -24.34
C SER A 424 7.99 40.14 -23.56
N GLU A 425 8.30 41.30 -24.15
CA GLU A 425 7.99 42.62 -23.57
C GLU A 425 6.48 42.86 -23.48
N GLN A 426 5.73 42.56 -24.56
CA GLN A 426 4.27 42.71 -24.56
C GLN A 426 3.62 41.78 -23.54
N ILE A 427 4.10 40.54 -23.42
CA ILE A 427 3.64 39.61 -22.40
C ILE A 427 3.96 40.15 -21.01
N SER A 428 5.17 40.66 -20.79
CA SER A 428 5.58 41.22 -19.50
C SER A 428 4.68 42.40 -19.10
N GLU A 429 4.39 43.32 -20.03
CA GLU A 429 3.46 44.43 -19.80
C GLU A 429 2.04 43.96 -19.48
N LEU A 430 1.54 42.95 -20.20
CA LEU A 430 0.19 42.43 -20.01
C LEU A 430 0.04 41.58 -18.75
N THR A 431 1.07 40.83 -18.36
CA THR A 431 0.99 39.78 -17.33
C THR A 431 1.64 40.19 -16.00
N GLY A 432 2.67 41.04 -16.03
CA GLY A 432 3.55 41.33 -14.91
C GLY A 432 4.73 40.36 -14.78
N LEU A 433 4.85 39.38 -15.68
CA LEU A 433 5.97 38.44 -15.71
C LEU A 433 7.27 39.14 -16.13
N ASN A 434 8.40 38.66 -15.65
CA ASN A 434 9.69 39.07 -16.20
C ASN A 434 9.97 38.38 -17.55
N ASP A 435 10.97 38.88 -18.27
CA ASP A 435 11.30 38.42 -19.62
C ASP A 435 11.61 36.90 -19.71
N ALA A 436 12.25 36.31 -18.69
CA ALA A 436 12.50 34.87 -18.65
C ALA A 436 11.22 34.07 -18.40
N GLN A 437 10.37 34.51 -17.49
CA GLN A 437 9.05 33.92 -17.23
C GLN A 437 8.14 34.02 -18.45
N ALA A 438 8.11 35.17 -19.12
CA ALA A 438 7.35 35.40 -20.34
C ALA A 438 7.77 34.42 -21.45
N ARG A 439 9.09 34.24 -21.68
CA ARG A 439 9.59 33.25 -22.64
C ARG A 439 9.15 31.82 -22.31
N ARG A 440 9.15 31.42 -21.04
CA ARG A 440 8.65 30.09 -20.64
C ARG A 440 7.14 29.97 -20.87
N ALA A 441 6.36 30.99 -20.54
CA ALA A 441 4.91 31.00 -20.76
C ALA A 441 4.53 30.91 -22.27
N GLN A 442 5.45 31.29 -23.17
CA GLN A 442 5.28 31.18 -24.62
C GLN A 442 5.54 29.77 -25.18
N THR A 443 6.25 28.90 -24.46
CA THR A 443 6.54 27.54 -24.95
C THR A 443 5.34 26.61 -24.71
N ARG A 444 4.24 26.87 -25.42
CA ARG A 444 3.00 26.10 -25.31
C ARG A 444 2.96 24.96 -26.32
N ASP A 445 2.49 23.80 -25.88
CA ASP A 445 2.43 22.59 -26.69
C ASP A 445 0.99 22.25 -27.12
N TYR A 446 -0.02 22.70 -26.39
CA TYR A 446 -1.41 22.25 -26.57
C TYR A 446 -2.45 23.37 -26.62
N SER A 447 -2.16 24.53 -26.03
CA SER A 447 -3.04 25.68 -25.94
C SER A 447 -2.35 26.96 -26.41
N ASP A 448 -3.12 27.99 -26.75
CA ASP A 448 -2.57 29.31 -27.02
C ASP A 448 -3.59 30.38 -26.64
N PRO A 449 -3.43 31.04 -25.47
CA PRO A 449 -4.33 32.08 -25.02
C PRO A 449 -4.39 33.20 -26.04
N LEU A 450 -5.58 33.75 -26.22
CA LEU A 450 -5.84 34.75 -27.23
C LEU A 450 -6.03 36.11 -26.56
N TYR A 451 -5.29 37.11 -27.02
CA TYR A 451 -5.49 38.51 -26.66
C TYR A 451 -6.41 39.16 -27.70
N TRP A 452 -7.62 39.54 -27.28
CA TRP A 452 -8.63 40.13 -28.16
C TRP A 452 -8.64 41.65 -28.05
N TYR A 453 -8.66 42.33 -29.20
CA TYR A 453 -8.74 43.80 -29.30
C TYR A 453 -9.74 44.26 -30.38
N GLY A 454 -10.67 43.39 -30.78
CA GLY A 454 -11.85 43.74 -31.58
C GLY A 454 -13.03 44.22 -30.73
N ASN A 455 -14.16 44.51 -31.37
CA ASN A 455 -15.41 44.87 -30.68
C ASN A 455 -16.19 43.63 -30.18
N ASP A 456 -17.18 43.86 -29.33
CA ASP A 456 -17.96 42.80 -28.66
C ASP A 456 -18.85 41.98 -29.63
N GLU A 457 -19.35 42.60 -30.70
CA GLU A 457 -20.15 41.92 -31.72
C GLU A 457 -19.30 40.90 -32.50
N LEU A 458 -18.10 41.30 -32.91
CA LEU A 458 -17.13 40.44 -33.56
C LEU A 458 -16.62 39.35 -32.60
N LEU A 459 -16.43 39.68 -31.33
CA LEU A 459 -16.04 38.70 -30.33
C LEU A 459 -17.10 37.60 -30.20
N THR A 460 -18.37 37.99 -30.13
CA THR A 460 -19.50 37.05 -30.05
C THR A 460 -19.54 36.15 -31.28
N ALA A 461 -19.34 36.71 -32.48
CA ALA A 461 -19.30 35.94 -33.72
C ALA A 461 -18.10 34.97 -33.76
N PHE A 462 -16.92 35.43 -33.33
CA PHE A 462 -15.72 34.61 -33.24
C PHE A 462 -15.90 33.44 -32.27
N VAL A 463 -16.45 33.70 -31.08
CA VAL A 463 -16.73 32.67 -30.06
C VAL A 463 -17.65 31.60 -30.63
N ASN A 464 -18.77 31.98 -31.25
CA ASN A 464 -19.71 31.03 -31.85
C ASN A 464 -19.06 30.17 -32.94
N ASP A 465 -18.23 30.78 -33.80
CA ASP A 465 -17.57 30.03 -34.88
C ASP A 465 -16.50 29.06 -34.34
N VAL A 466 -15.78 29.42 -33.27
CA VAL A 466 -14.80 28.55 -32.59
C VAL A 466 -15.49 27.42 -31.82
N GLU A 467 -16.61 27.71 -31.13
CA GLU A 467 -17.43 26.69 -30.47
C GLU A 467 -18.04 25.70 -31.48
N ALA A 468 -18.40 26.15 -32.68
CA ALA A 468 -18.87 25.28 -33.76
C ALA A 468 -17.78 24.30 -34.26
N LEU A 469 -16.50 24.63 -34.08
CA LEU A 469 -15.38 23.71 -34.30
C LEU A 469 -15.16 22.74 -33.12
N GLY A 470 -15.98 22.83 -32.07
CA GLY A 470 -15.97 21.96 -30.90
C GLY A 470 -14.91 22.33 -29.86
N TYR A 471 -14.56 23.61 -29.76
CA TYR A 471 -13.71 24.15 -28.68
C TYR A 471 -14.59 24.75 -27.58
N ASP A 472 -14.16 24.58 -26.34
CA ASP A 472 -14.67 25.32 -25.19
C ASP A 472 -13.91 26.64 -25.05
N ILE A 473 -14.63 27.73 -24.82
CA ILE A 473 -14.04 29.06 -24.68
C ILE A 473 -14.29 29.60 -23.27
N LYS A 474 -13.23 30.05 -22.62
CA LYS A 474 -13.30 30.78 -21.35
C LYS A 474 -12.72 32.18 -21.53
N ILE A 475 -13.56 33.19 -21.44
CA ILE A 475 -13.15 34.60 -21.48
C ILE A 475 -12.63 34.97 -20.08
N GLY A 476 -11.31 35.04 -19.94
CA GLY A 476 -10.66 35.54 -18.72
C GLY A 476 -10.59 37.06 -18.70
N GLY A 477 -9.91 37.62 -17.69
CA GLY A 477 -9.77 39.07 -17.56
C GLY A 477 -8.90 39.72 -18.64
N ARG A 478 -7.78 39.07 -19.01
CA ARG A 478 -6.79 39.59 -19.99
C ARG A 478 -6.71 38.76 -21.26
N PHE A 479 -6.93 37.45 -21.15
CA PHE A 479 -6.81 36.50 -22.26
C PHE A 479 -8.07 35.63 -22.35
N ILE A 480 -8.37 35.20 -23.56
CA ILE A 480 -9.39 34.22 -23.88
C ILE A 480 -8.70 32.86 -24.01
N HIS A 481 -9.13 31.89 -23.22
CA HIS A 481 -8.62 30.54 -23.28
C HIS A 481 -9.48 29.71 -24.23
N ILE A 482 -8.84 29.15 -25.26
CA ILE A 482 -9.47 28.25 -26.23
C ILE A 482 -8.93 26.85 -25.95
N ALA A 483 -9.82 25.94 -25.62
CA ALA A 483 -9.49 24.62 -25.12
C ALA A 483 -10.37 23.58 -25.83
N LYS A 484 -9.83 22.39 -26.10
CA LYS A 484 -10.61 21.29 -26.70
C LYS A 484 -10.18 19.98 -26.12
N ASN A 485 -11.12 19.31 -25.45
CA ASN A 485 -10.85 18.08 -24.70
C ASN A 485 -9.74 18.24 -23.64
N THR A 486 -9.56 19.46 -23.11
CA THR A 486 -8.64 19.74 -21.99
C THR A 486 -9.46 19.94 -20.74
N ASP A 487 -9.31 19.04 -19.77
CA ASP A 487 -10.01 19.10 -18.50
C ASP A 487 -9.06 18.68 -17.37
N LYS A 488 -8.87 19.59 -16.42
CA LYS A 488 -8.12 19.35 -15.19
C LYS A 488 -8.63 18.11 -14.45
N SER A 489 -9.95 17.90 -14.42
CA SER A 489 -10.57 16.74 -13.76
C SER A 489 -10.26 15.44 -14.51
N ALA A 490 -10.41 15.41 -15.83
CA ALA A 490 -10.05 14.23 -16.64
C ALA A 490 -8.58 13.82 -16.44
N ALA A 491 -7.66 14.79 -16.44
CA ALA A 491 -6.24 14.53 -16.20
C ALA A 491 -5.97 14.07 -14.75
N GLN A 492 -6.61 14.68 -13.74
CA GLN A 492 -6.56 14.23 -12.35
C GLN A 492 -7.02 12.77 -12.24
N GLN A 493 -8.19 12.43 -12.78
CA GLN A 493 -8.75 11.08 -12.73
C GLN A 493 -7.87 10.06 -13.46
N TRP A 494 -7.30 10.43 -14.61
CA TRP A 494 -6.36 9.56 -15.32
C TRP A 494 -5.11 9.26 -14.48
N LEU A 495 -4.55 10.28 -13.81
CA LEU A 495 -3.38 10.10 -12.96
C LEU A 495 -3.70 9.31 -11.70
N VAL A 496 -4.84 9.59 -11.03
CA VAL A 496 -5.33 8.80 -9.88
C VAL A 496 -5.44 7.33 -10.25
N LYS A 497 -5.95 7.00 -11.44
CA LYS A 497 -5.96 5.62 -11.94
C LYS A 497 -4.55 5.04 -12.00
N GLN A 498 -3.54 5.77 -12.51
CA GLN A 498 -2.17 5.25 -12.53
C GLN A 498 -1.67 4.93 -11.11
N PHE A 499 -1.89 5.82 -10.15
CA PHE A 499 -1.54 5.54 -8.75
C PHE A 499 -2.24 4.27 -8.22
N THR A 500 -3.54 4.07 -8.48
CA THR A 500 -4.25 2.85 -8.04
C THR A 500 -3.77 1.56 -8.73
N HIS A 501 -3.17 1.64 -9.92
CA HIS A 501 -2.58 0.47 -10.57
C HIS A 501 -1.19 0.12 -10.02
N HIS A 502 -0.46 1.11 -9.51
CA HIS A 502 0.91 0.95 -9.03
C HIS A 502 1.02 0.83 -7.51
N PHE A 503 0.05 1.34 -6.77
CA PHE A 503 0.03 1.33 -5.32
C PHE A 503 -1.24 0.67 -4.80
N ARG A 504 -1.07 -0.13 -3.75
CA ARG A 504 -2.13 -0.95 -3.16
C ARG A 504 -3.09 -0.14 -2.28
N LYS A 505 -2.57 0.88 -1.58
CA LYS A 505 -3.37 1.69 -0.65
C LYS A 505 -4.50 2.44 -1.35
N PRO A 506 -5.74 2.42 -0.83
CA PRO A 506 -6.81 3.25 -1.35
C PRO A 506 -6.45 4.74 -1.22
N LEU A 507 -6.75 5.53 -2.25
CA LEU A 507 -6.37 6.94 -2.29
C LEU A 507 -7.48 7.84 -1.72
N THR A 508 -7.09 8.83 -0.92
CA THR A 508 -7.93 10.00 -0.60
C THR A 508 -7.47 11.16 -1.47
N VAL A 509 -8.27 11.50 -2.48
CA VAL A 509 -7.99 12.62 -3.38
C VAL A 509 -8.39 13.92 -2.70
N ILE A 510 -7.41 14.79 -2.48
CA ILE A 510 -7.57 16.14 -1.96
C ILE A 510 -7.34 17.11 -3.12
N ALA A 511 -8.28 18.01 -3.40
CA ALA A 511 -8.12 19.01 -4.45
C ALA A 511 -8.23 20.43 -3.89
N LEU A 512 -7.35 21.32 -4.36
CA LEU A 512 -7.31 22.73 -4.01
C LEU A 512 -7.40 23.61 -5.26
N GLY A 513 -8.21 24.66 -5.18
CA GLY A 513 -8.38 25.66 -6.22
C GLY A 513 -9.01 26.93 -5.67
N ASP A 514 -8.97 28.03 -6.40
CA ASP A 514 -9.46 29.34 -5.97
C ASP A 514 -10.55 29.90 -6.91
N SER A 515 -10.75 29.26 -8.07
CA SER A 515 -11.59 29.78 -9.15
C SER A 515 -12.58 28.76 -9.73
N ASP A 516 -13.56 29.22 -10.52
CA ASP A 516 -14.51 28.35 -11.21
C ASP A 516 -13.82 27.44 -12.26
N ASN A 517 -12.57 27.74 -12.66
CA ASN A 517 -11.80 26.87 -13.55
C ASN A 517 -11.46 25.53 -12.89
N ASP A 518 -11.35 25.51 -11.56
CA ASP A 518 -10.94 24.36 -10.77
C ASP A 518 -12.14 23.53 -10.28
N LYS A 519 -13.36 24.05 -10.49
CA LYS A 519 -14.60 23.46 -9.99
C LYS A 519 -14.73 21.98 -10.33
N GLN A 520 -14.49 21.58 -11.58
CA GLN A 520 -14.64 20.16 -11.96
C GLN A 520 -13.63 19.25 -11.24
N MET A 521 -12.40 19.71 -11.04
CA MET A 521 -11.36 18.98 -10.30
C MET A 521 -11.78 18.81 -8.83
N LEU A 522 -12.30 19.89 -8.23
CA LEU A 522 -12.80 19.94 -6.85
C LEU A 522 -14.01 19.00 -6.64
N GLU A 523 -14.96 18.95 -7.56
CA GLU A 523 -16.16 18.10 -7.45
C GLU A 523 -15.85 16.60 -7.46
N HIS A 524 -14.73 16.21 -8.08
CA HIS A 524 -14.31 14.81 -8.17
C HIS A 524 -13.33 14.40 -7.06
N ALA A 525 -12.99 15.31 -6.15
CA ALA A 525 -12.13 15.02 -5.02
C ALA A 525 -12.93 14.48 -3.82
N ASN A 526 -12.29 13.64 -3.00
CA ASN A 526 -12.87 13.23 -1.72
C ASN A 526 -12.92 14.41 -0.74
N ILE A 527 -11.91 15.26 -0.77
CA ILE A 527 -11.80 16.49 0.01
C ILE A 527 -11.55 17.65 -0.95
N ALA A 528 -12.51 18.57 -1.05
CA ALA A 528 -12.40 19.77 -1.87
C ALA A 528 -12.15 20.99 -0.98
N ILE A 529 -11.12 21.77 -1.30
CA ILE A 529 -10.72 22.96 -0.55
C ILE A 529 -10.67 24.14 -1.51
N ILE A 530 -11.44 25.18 -1.19
CA ILE A 530 -11.49 26.42 -1.96
C ILE A 530 -10.64 27.45 -1.23
N ILE A 531 -9.58 27.90 -1.89
CA ILE A 531 -8.70 28.94 -1.35
C ILE A 531 -9.36 30.31 -1.53
N ALA A 532 -9.29 31.15 -0.50
CA ALA A 532 -9.83 32.50 -0.54
C ALA A 532 -9.13 33.32 -1.61
N ASN A 533 -9.90 33.82 -2.58
CA ASN A 533 -9.42 34.71 -3.62
C ASN A 533 -9.97 36.13 -3.39
N PRO A 534 -9.16 37.09 -2.89
CA PRO A 534 -9.59 38.47 -2.66
C PRO A 534 -10.01 39.22 -3.92
N ALA A 535 -9.53 38.80 -5.10
CA ALA A 535 -9.86 39.42 -6.38
C ALA A 535 -11.20 38.92 -6.95
N SER A 536 -11.71 37.78 -6.49
CA SER A 536 -12.98 37.23 -6.96
C SER A 536 -14.17 37.87 -6.24
N LYS A 537 -15.13 38.38 -7.02
CA LYS A 537 -16.41 38.90 -6.49
C LYS A 537 -17.45 37.80 -6.24
N LYS A 538 -17.17 36.56 -6.63
CA LYS A 538 -18.08 35.41 -6.51
C LYS A 538 -17.31 34.22 -5.95
N PRO A 539 -17.64 33.72 -4.75
CA PRO A 539 -17.01 32.52 -4.23
C PRO A 539 -17.40 31.32 -5.11
N VAL A 540 -16.44 30.43 -5.38
CA VAL A 540 -16.67 29.18 -6.10
C VAL A 540 -17.72 28.38 -5.35
N LYS A 541 -18.72 27.86 -6.06
CA LYS A 541 -19.77 27.01 -5.48
C LYS A 541 -19.76 25.65 -6.13
N LEU A 542 -19.48 24.63 -5.34
CA LEU A 542 -19.62 23.23 -5.74
C LEU A 542 -21.10 22.81 -5.67
N SER A 543 -21.44 21.77 -6.42
CA SER A 543 -22.77 21.16 -6.47
C SER A 543 -23.11 20.47 -5.14
N HIS A 544 -22.09 20.01 -4.42
CA HIS A 544 -22.20 19.50 -3.07
C HIS A 544 -21.81 20.57 -2.02
N ASN A 545 -22.50 20.56 -0.86
CA ASN A 545 -22.23 21.49 0.25
C ASN A 545 -21.08 21.03 1.17
N LYS A 546 -20.12 20.25 0.66
CA LYS A 546 -19.05 19.61 1.46
C LYS A 546 -17.65 20.24 1.28
N ALA A 547 -17.56 21.36 0.56
CA ALA A 547 -16.28 22.05 0.36
C ALA A 547 -15.80 22.73 1.66
N ARG A 548 -14.49 22.72 1.87
CA ARG A 548 -13.81 23.56 2.85
C ARG A 548 -13.45 24.89 2.20
N TYR A 549 -13.47 25.98 2.96
CA TYR A 549 -13.13 27.31 2.47
C TYR A 549 -12.06 27.89 3.38
N SER A 550 -10.89 28.21 2.83
CA SER A 550 -9.83 28.85 3.61
C SER A 550 -10.25 30.27 4.03
N GLN A 551 -9.76 30.73 5.17
CA GLN A 551 -9.96 32.13 5.60
C GLN A 551 -8.91 33.04 4.98
N SER A 552 -7.67 32.56 4.93
CA SER A 552 -6.52 33.26 4.35
C SER A 552 -6.38 32.97 2.85
N PRO A 553 -5.87 33.91 2.04
CA PRO A 553 -5.49 33.65 0.66
C PRO A 553 -4.23 32.79 0.55
N ALA A 554 -3.89 32.33 -0.66
CA ALA A 554 -2.62 31.66 -0.94
C ALA A 554 -1.42 32.55 -0.56
N PRO A 555 -0.29 31.97 -0.09
CA PRO A 555 -0.07 30.55 0.22
C PRO A 555 -0.56 30.13 1.63
N LEU A 556 -0.88 31.09 2.51
CA LEU A 556 -1.21 30.82 3.92
C LEU A 556 -2.46 29.94 4.08
N GLY A 557 -3.52 30.23 3.31
CA GLY A 557 -4.75 29.44 3.33
C GLY A 557 -4.52 27.98 2.91
N TRP A 558 -3.57 27.74 2.00
CA TRP A 558 -3.18 26.39 1.59
C TRP A 558 -2.53 25.64 2.76
N ILE A 559 -1.57 26.29 3.44
CA ILE A 559 -0.85 25.72 4.59
C ILE A 559 -1.81 25.39 5.73
N GLU A 560 -2.66 26.35 6.10
CA GLU A 560 -3.65 26.20 7.18
C GLU A 560 -4.59 25.01 6.89
N GLU A 561 -5.14 24.95 5.68
CA GLU A 561 -6.10 23.91 5.34
C GLU A 561 -5.45 22.52 5.26
N ILE A 562 -4.29 22.38 4.61
CA ILE A 562 -3.58 21.09 4.48
C ILE A 562 -3.14 20.55 5.85
N THR A 563 -2.53 21.39 6.68
CA THR A 563 -2.05 20.96 8.00
C THR A 563 -3.19 20.63 8.97
N SER A 564 -4.38 21.21 8.76
CA SER A 564 -5.57 20.91 9.56
C SER A 564 -6.25 19.57 9.23
N LEU A 565 -5.90 18.92 8.11
CA LEU A 565 -6.52 17.66 7.71
C LEU A 565 -6.03 16.51 8.59
N PRO A 566 -6.93 15.74 9.23
CA PRO A 566 -6.52 14.59 10.06
C PRO A 566 -5.74 13.53 9.29
N CYS A 567 -6.07 13.30 8.01
CA CYS A 567 -5.36 12.34 7.15
C CYS A 567 -3.95 12.79 6.73
N ILE A 568 -3.62 14.08 6.90
CA ILE A 568 -2.27 14.62 6.65
C ILE A 568 -1.51 14.72 7.97
N SER A 569 -2.08 15.41 8.96
CA SER A 569 -1.44 15.67 10.26
C SER A 569 -1.04 14.39 11.00
N SER A 570 -1.86 13.33 10.95
CA SER A 570 -1.51 12.04 11.54
C SER A 570 -0.23 11.44 10.93
N ILE A 571 -0.09 11.48 9.60
CA ILE A 571 1.10 10.97 8.90
C ILE A 571 2.33 11.82 9.20
N LEU A 572 2.17 13.16 9.19
CA LEU A 572 3.29 14.07 9.48
C LEU A 572 3.79 13.91 10.92
N SER A 573 2.89 13.76 11.90
CA SER A 573 3.28 13.55 13.31
C SER A 573 4.09 12.26 13.53
N ILE A 574 3.73 11.17 12.84
CA ILE A 574 4.47 9.89 12.90
C ILE A 574 5.87 10.06 12.29
N SER A 575 5.98 10.82 11.20
CA SER A 575 7.24 11.07 10.51
C SER A 575 8.21 11.92 11.35
N GLU A 576 7.69 12.89 12.12
CA GLU A 576 8.47 13.71 13.05
C GLU A 576 9.01 12.92 14.26
N GLU A 577 8.21 12.00 14.82
CA GLU A 577 8.69 11.08 15.88
C GLU A 577 9.80 10.15 15.37
N GLN A 578 9.72 9.72 14.11
CA GLN A 578 10.74 8.87 13.49
C GLN A 578 12.05 9.61 13.16
N THR A 579 12.01 10.92 12.92
CA THR A 579 13.20 11.73 12.57
C THR A 579 13.87 12.38 13.78
N SER A 580 13.12 12.67 14.85
CA SER A 580 13.66 13.27 16.09
C SER A 580 14.44 12.28 16.99
N HIS A 581 14.38 10.98 16.70
CA HIS A 581 15.09 9.92 17.41
C HIS A 581 16.22 9.25 16.58
N GLY A 582 16.67 9.90 15.50
CA GLY A 582 17.78 9.47 14.64
C GLY A 582 19.16 9.92 15.10
#